data_AF-A0A9J6ESM1-F1
#
_entry.id   AF-A0A9J6ESM1-F1
#
_cell.length_a   1.000
_cell.length_b   1.000
_cell.length_c   1.000
_cell.angle_alpha   90.00
_cell.angle_beta   90.00
_cell.angle_gamma   90.00
#
_symmetry.space_group_name_H-M   'P 1'
#
loop_
_entity.id
_entity.type
_entity.pdbx_description
1 polymer ?
#
loop_
_entity_poly.entity_id
_entity_poly.type
_entity_poly.pdbx_seq_one_letter_code
_entity_poly.pdbx_strand_id
1 'polypeptide(L)'
;MAHVPALTFTNEVVCPAAQTREYLERSRLAVARLALGCHSQVANEAVPRDLSWPCLKARKAHLKLSYEGRLRLMLLLHRKLRVFDYVHRNCIRTRWSKRLQHVSRMYGFYVNPVKEDNEWKWAEAVKTQVRLSETDTWWRNMQKKATRRIYRERKQEAFLEPLFDNSVASSLLFEAGDGALRTLAYSQRFYDSVDRAMYRMCGAVKETIEHLVVNCRDLTTVPTDGTTFPQALSFSSSDVPKGDGVNATKKQLNKWWTKVRSR
;
A
#
# COMPACT_ATOMS: atom_id res chain seq x y z
N MET A 1 -3.64 -14.51 6.06
CA MET A 1 -4.42 -14.69 4.81
C MET A 1 -5.91 -14.79 5.17
N ALA A 2 -6.66 -13.68 5.24
CA ALA A 2 -8.11 -13.75 5.49
C ALA A 2 -8.82 -12.48 5.01
N HIS A 3 -10.08 -12.64 4.60
CA HIS A 3 -11.07 -11.67 4.08
C HIS A 3 -11.33 -11.52 2.57
N VAL A 4 -10.62 -12.19 1.65
CA VAL A 4 -11.08 -12.31 0.24
C VAL A 4 -10.90 -13.71 -0.43
N PRO A 5 -11.10 -14.89 0.21
CA PRO A 5 -10.88 -16.17 -0.52
C PRO A 5 -12.03 -16.55 -1.48
N ALA A 6 -13.29 -16.38 -1.08
CA ALA A 6 -14.43 -16.83 -1.89
C ALA A 6 -14.64 -15.98 -3.16
N LEU A 7 -14.36 -14.67 -3.08
CA LEU A 7 -14.42 -13.75 -4.23
C LEU A 7 -13.26 -13.95 -5.20
N THR A 8 -12.16 -14.61 -4.82
CA THR A 8 -11.00 -14.83 -5.71
C THR A 8 -11.18 -16.01 -6.65
N PHE A 9 -11.83 -17.10 -6.22
CA PHE A 9 -11.92 -18.33 -7.01
C PHE A 9 -12.68 -18.13 -8.34
N THR A 10 -13.81 -17.41 -8.31
CA THR A 10 -14.60 -17.16 -9.52
C THR A 10 -14.15 -15.92 -10.30
N ASN A 11 -13.24 -15.11 -9.76
CA ASN A 11 -12.84 -13.81 -10.37
C ASN A 11 -12.05 -13.96 -11.68
N GLU A 12 -11.44 -15.13 -11.88
CA GLU A 12 -10.78 -15.51 -13.12
C GLU A 12 -11.76 -15.38 -14.31
N VAL A 13 -12.99 -15.85 -14.12
CA VAL A 13 -14.04 -15.90 -15.16
C VAL A 13 -15.06 -14.77 -15.00
N VAL A 14 -15.50 -14.49 -13.78
CA VAL A 14 -16.56 -13.50 -13.50
C VAL A 14 -16.02 -12.07 -13.68
N CYS A 15 -16.90 -11.19 -14.16
CA CYS A 15 -16.60 -9.77 -14.34
C CYS A 15 -17.62 -8.92 -13.56
N PRO A 16 -17.35 -8.58 -12.28
CA PRO A 16 -18.24 -7.70 -11.51
C PRO A 16 -18.32 -6.30 -12.12
N ALA A 17 -19.43 -5.62 -11.84
CA ALA A 17 -19.71 -4.25 -12.26
C ALA A 17 -18.64 -3.25 -11.73
N ALA A 18 -18.60 -2.04 -12.28
CA ALA A 18 -17.66 -1.00 -11.83
C ALA A 18 -17.88 -0.63 -10.36
N GLN A 19 -19.14 -0.34 -9.98
CA GLN A 19 -19.53 0.02 -8.62
C GLN A 19 -19.11 -1.03 -7.58
N THR A 20 -19.34 -2.31 -7.86
CA THR A 20 -18.91 -3.41 -6.96
C THR A 20 -17.39 -3.44 -6.79
N ARG A 21 -16.62 -3.19 -7.85
CA ARG A 21 -15.14 -3.17 -7.77
C ARG A 21 -14.64 -2.00 -6.95
N GLU A 22 -15.25 -0.83 -7.09
CA GLU A 22 -14.91 0.36 -6.30
C GLU A 22 -15.27 0.18 -4.84
N TYR A 23 -16.42 -0.41 -4.54
CA TYR A 23 -16.79 -0.79 -3.18
C TYR A 23 -15.76 -1.75 -2.57
N LEU A 24 -15.42 -2.84 -3.27
CA LEU A 24 -14.43 -3.81 -2.78
C LEU A 24 -13.05 -3.20 -2.56
N GLU A 25 -12.60 -2.28 -3.44
CA GLU A 25 -11.33 -1.58 -3.25
C GLU A 25 -11.37 -0.64 -2.03
N ARG A 26 -12.48 0.05 -1.80
CA ARG A 26 -12.69 0.87 -0.59
C ARG A 26 -12.66 0.01 0.67
N SER A 27 -13.38 -1.12 0.68
CA SER A 27 -13.40 -2.04 1.82
C SER A 27 -12.02 -2.64 2.07
N ARG A 28 -11.28 -3.00 1.02
CA ARG A 28 -9.88 -3.46 1.13
C ARG A 28 -8.99 -2.43 1.82
N LEU A 29 -9.11 -1.16 1.40
CA LEU A 29 -8.36 -0.05 2.00
C LEU A 29 -8.79 0.22 3.45
N ALA A 30 -10.08 0.09 3.78
CA ALA A 30 -10.56 0.23 5.15
C ALA A 30 -9.98 -0.86 6.06
N VAL A 31 -9.99 -2.13 5.63
CA VAL A 31 -9.38 -3.24 6.37
C VAL A 31 -7.87 -3.03 6.51
N ALA A 32 -7.20 -2.57 5.46
CA ALA A 32 -5.76 -2.28 5.51
C ALA A 32 -5.43 -1.17 6.53
N ARG A 33 -6.26 -0.13 6.63
CA ARG A 33 -6.10 0.92 7.65
C ARG A 33 -6.31 0.39 9.07
N LEU A 34 -7.34 -0.44 9.26
CA LEU A 34 -7.62 -1.09 10.53
C LEU A 34 -6.45 -1.99 10.96
N ALA A 35 -5.87 -2.74 10.02
CA ALA A 35 -4.69 -3.56 10.29
C ALA A 35 -3.49 -2.71 10.73
N LEU A 36 -3.29 -1.51 10.18
CA LEU A 36 -2.21 -0.60 10.59
C LEU A 36 -2.60 0.31 11.78
N GLY A 37 -3.85 0.26 12.26
CA GLY A 37 -4.38 1.14 13.30
C GLY A 37 -4.40 2.64 12.94
N CYS A 38 -4.29 2.98 11.66
CA CYS A 38 -4.11 4.36 11.19
C CYS A 38 -5.43 5.06 10.83
N HIS A 39 -5.44 6.39 10.85
CA HIS A 39 -6.64 7.16 10.53
C HIS A 39 -7.02 7.20 9.04
N SER A 40 -8.24 7.65 8.74
CA SER A 40 -8.82 7.66 7.39
C SER A 40 -8.05 8.54 6.38
N GLN A 41 -7.52 9.68 6.84
CA GLN A 41 -6.78 10.61 5.98
C GLN A 41 -5.38 10.12 5.56
N VAL A 42 -4.88 9.00 6.10
CA VAL A 42 -3.62 8.41 5.65
C VAL A 42 -3.73 7.98 4.19
N ALA A 43 -2.60 8.10 3.48
CA ALA A 43 -2.41 7.67 2.12
C ALA A 43 -3.07 6.35 1.71
N ASN A 44 -3.79 6.36 0.59
CA ASN A 44 -4.12 5.12 -0.09
C ASN A 44 -2.87 4.43 -0.68
N GLU A 45 -1.78 5.17 -0.91
CA GLU A 45 -0.57 4.64 -1.53
C GLU A 45 0.42 4.02 -0.53
N ALA A 46 0.46 4.47 0.73
CA ALA A 46 1.36 3.90 1.75
C ALA A 46 0.75 2.67 2.42
N VAL A 47 -0.53 2.74 2.79
CA VAL A 47 -1.23 1.69 3.56
C VAL A 47 -1.09 0.29 2.93
N PRO A 48 -1.40 0.06 1.64
CA PRO A 48 -1.21 -1.25 1.03
C PRO A 48 0.25 -1.63 0.82
N ARG A 49 1.15 -0.65 0.68
CA ARG A 49 2.57 -0.89 0.37
C ARG A 49 3.27 -1.54 1.56
N ASP A 50 3.03 -1.01 2.75
CA ASP A 50 3.62 -1.55 4.00
C ASP A 50 2.99 -2.86 4.45
N LEU A 51 1.81 -3.20 3.93
CA LEU A 51 1.21 -4.52 4.09
C LEU A 51 1.59 -5.50 2.97
N SER A 52 2.28 -5.04 1.91
CA SER A 52 2.49 -5.79 0.66
C SER A 52 1.21 -6.31 0.01
N TRP A 53 0.13 -5.53 0.08
CA TRP A 53 -1.16 -5.92 -0.47
C TRP A 53 -1.35 -5.39 -1.90
N PRO A 54 -1.45 -6.26 -2.91
CA PRO A 54 -1.75 -5.83 -4.27
C PRO A 54 -3.15 -5.24 -4.35
N CYS A 55 -3.35 -4.25 -5.24
CA CYS A 55 -4.66 -3.65 -5.42
C CYS A 55 -5.64 -4.65 -6.07
N LEU A 56 -6.94 -4.42 -5.94
CA LEU A 56 -7.94 -5.32 -6.52
C LEU A 56 -7.80 -5.41 -8.05
N LYS A 57 -7.38 -4.32 -8.71
CA LYS A 57 -7.15 -4.30 -10.16
C LYS A 57 -6.03 -5.26 -10.56
N ALA A 58 -4.94 -5.30 -9.81
CA ALA A 58 -3.79 -6.16 -10.08
C ALA A 58 -4.07 -7.63 -9.77
N ARG A 59 -4.74 -7.91 -8.65
CA ARG A 59 -5.23 -9.27 -8.36
C ARG A 59 -6.09 -9.79 -9.49
N LYS A 60 -7.04 -8.97 -9.95
CA LYS A 60 -7.91 -9.32 -11.08
C LYS A 60 -7.12 -9.48 -12.38
N ALA A 61 -6.09 -8.66 -12.59
CA ALA A 61 -5.25 -8.73 -13.77
C ALA A 61 -4.52 -10.06 -13.83
N HIS A 62 -3.82 -10.40 -12.76
CA HIS A 62 -3.13 -11.67 -12.60
C HIS A 62 -4.07 -12.84 -12.84
N LEU A 63 -5.22 -12.89 -12.15
CA LEU A 63 -6.19 -13.99 -12.30
C LEU A 63 -6.71 -14.15 -13.74
N LYS A 64 -7.03 -13.05 -14.44
CA LYS A 64 -7.58 -13.13 -15.80
C LYS A 64 -6.54 -13.52 -16.84
N LEU A 65 -5.34 -12.96 -16.74
CA LEU A 65 -4.24 -13.22 -17.66
C LEU A 65 -3.63 -14.60 -17.44
N SER A 66 -3.55 -15.07 -16.19
CA SER A 66 -3.17 -16.44 -15.89
C SER A 66 -4.23 -17.43 -16.40
N TYR A 67 -5.52 -17.11 -16.25
CA TYR A 67 -6.59 -17.95 -16.83
C TYR A 67 -6.56 -17.98 -18.36
N GLU A 68 -6.25 -16.86 -19.02
CA GLU A 68 -6.01 -16.84 -20.46
C GLU A 68 -4.84 -17.75 -20.86
N GLY A 69 -3.70 -17.67 -20.15
CA GLY A 69 -2.57 -18.56 -20.39
C GLY A 69 -2.93 -20.04 -20.25
N ARG A 70 -3.68 -20.38 -19.19
CA ARG A 70 -4.21 -21.73 -19.00
C ARG A 70 -5.09 -22.20 -20.14
N LEU A 71 -5.94 -21.34 -20.69
CA LEU A 71 -6.76 -21.70 -21.84
C LEU A 71 -5.87 -21.94 -23.06
N ARG A 72 -4.91 -21.06 -23.35
CA ARG A 72 -4.02 -21.15 -24.52
C ARG A 72 -3.10 -22.38 -24.48
N LEU A 73 -2.62 -22.74 -23.30
CA LEU A 73 -1.70 -23.87 -23.09
C LEU A 73 -2.45 -25.19 -22.77
N MET A 74 -3.79 -25.16 -22.77
CA MET A 74 -4.61 -26.35 -22.59
C MET A 74 -4.55 -27.26 -23.82
N LEU A 75 -4.52 -28.58 -23.60
CA LEU A 75 -4.63 -29.55 -24.70
C LEU A 75 -5.92 -29.35 -25.51
N LEU A 76 -5.79 -29.46 -26.84
CA LEU A 76 -6.82 -29.09 -27.82
C LEU A 76 -8.18 -29.78 -27.64
N LEU A 77 -8.22 -30.94 -26.98
CA LEU A 77 -9.42 -31.76 -26.81
C LEU A 77 -10.37 -31.25 -25.71
N HIS A 78 -9.94 -30.30 -24.89
CA HIS A 78 -10.78 -29.76 -23.82
C HIS A 78 -11.91 -28.85 -24.33
N ARG A 79 -13.14 -29.12 -23.89
CA ARG A 79 -14.35 -28.34 -24.23
C ARG A 79 -14.19 -26.83 -23.95
N LYS A 80 -13.44 -26.47 -22.90
CA LYS A 80 -13.16 -25.07 -22.53
C LYS A 80 -12.37 -24.33 -23.60
N LEU A 81 -11.36 -24.99 -24.19
CA LEU A 81 -10.59 -24.39 -25.28
C LEU A 81 -11.44 -24.20 -26.53
N ARG A 82 -12.27 -25.19 -26.90
CA ARG A 82 -13.17 -25.06 -28.07
C ARG A 82 -14.09 -23.83 -27.97
N VAL A 83 -14.65 -23.57 -26.79
CA VAL A 83 -15.47 -22.38 -26.54
C VAL A 83 -14.62 -21.10 -26.62
N PHE A 84 -13.42 -21.12 -26.03
CA PHE A 84 -12.50 -19.98 -26.08
C PHE A 84 -12.09 -19.64 -27.52
N ASP A 85 -11.67 -20.64 -28.30
CA ASP A 85 -11.32 -20.51 -29.71
C ASP A 85 -12.48 -20.02 -30.55
N TYR A 86 -13.68 -20.56 -30.33
CA TYR A 86 -14.89 -20.10 -31.01
C TYR A 86 -15.15 -18.61 -30.73
N VAL A 87 -15.10 -18.20 -29.45
CA VAL A 87 -15.31 -16.80 -29.06
C VAL A 87 -14.24 -15.89 -29.66
N HIS A 88 -12.98 -16.32 -29.68
CA HIS A 88 -11.86 -15.54 -30.19
C HIS A 88 -11.89 -15.41 -31.72
N ARG A 89 -12.04 -16.53 -32.44
CA ARG A 89 -12.08 -16.57 -33.91
C ARG A 89 -13.26 -15.81 -34.49
N ASN A 90 -14.43 -15.87 -33.82
CA ASN A 90 -15.62 -15.12 -34.24
C ASN A 90 -15.68 -13.69 -33.67
N CYS A 91 -14.61 -13.20 -33.03
CA CYS A 91 -14.52 -11.85 -32.48
C CYS A 91 -15.67 -11.48 -31.52
N ILE A 92 -16.23 -12.46 -30.79
CA ILE A 92 -17.38 -12.26 -29.91
C ILE A 92 -16.95 -11.48 -28.66
N ARG A 93 -17.44 -10.24 -28.54
CA ARG A 93 -17.07 -9.33 -27.45
C ARG A 93 -17.86 -9.59 -26.16
N THR A 94 -17.59 -10.72 -25.52
CA THR A 94 -18.08 -11.03 -24.16
C THR A 94 -17.62 -10.01 -23.12
N ARG A 95 -18.31 -9.94 -21.96
CA ARG A 95 -17.86 -9.10 -20.83
C ARG A 95 -16.44 -9.47 -20.37
N TRP A 96 -16.11 -10.75 -20.43
CA TRP A 96 -14.79 -11.27 -20.07
C TRP A 96 -13.71 -10.84 -21.06
N SER A 97 -13.91 -11.01 -22.37
CA SER A 97 -12.93 -10.60 -23.39
C SER A 97 -12.69 -9.10 -23.40
N LYS A 98 -13.74 -8.27 -23.30
CA LYS A 98 -13.60 -6.81 -23.14
C LYS A 98 -12.75 -6.46 -21.90
N ARG A 99 -12.96 -7.19 -20.80
CA ARG A 99 -12.20 -6.94 -19.57
C ARG A 99 -10.75 -7.39 -19.68
N LEU A 100 -10.50 -8.52 -20.32
CA LEU A 100 -9.17 -9.05 -20.58
C LEU A 100 -8.37 -8.08 -21.46
N GLN A 101 -8.95 -7.57 -22.54
CA GLN A 101 -8.33 -6.56 -23.39
C GLN A 101 -7.97 -5.29 -22.62
N HIS A 102 -8.91 -4.78 -21.81
CA HIS A 102 -8.67 -3.59 -21.00
C HIS A 102 -7.52 -3.81 -20.00
N VAL A 103 -7.48 -4.96 -19.33
CA VAL A 103 -6.41 -5.30 -18.39
C VAL A 103 -5.08 -5.46 -19.14
N SER A 104 -5.07 -6.18 -20.26
CA SER A 104 -3.88 -6.39 -21.09
C SER A 104 -3.26 -5.06 -21.54
N ARG A 105 -4.12 -4.10 -21.94
CA ARG A 105 -3.70 -2.73 -22.26
C ARG A 105 -3.15 -2.00 -21.04
N MET A 106 -3.86 -2.02 -19.91
CA MET A 106 -3.42 -1.29 -18.71
C MET A 106 -2.05 -1.75 -18.19
N TYR A 107 -1.75 -3.05 -18.29
CA TYR A 107 -0.51 -3.64 -17.78
C TYR A 107 0.54 -3.87 -18.89
N GLY A 108 0.33 -3.34 -20.10
CA GLY A 108 1.33 -3.35 -21.17
C GLY A 108 1.57 -4.71 -21.85
N PHE A 109 0.67 -5.69 -21.71
CA PHE A 109 0.82 -7.02 -22.31
C PHE A 109 0.72 -7.03 -23.85
N TYR A 110 0.27 -5.95 -24.47
CA TYR A 110 0.34 -5.78 -25.92
C TYR A 110 1.72 -5.36 -26.42
N VAL A 111 2.48 -4.63 -25.59
CA VAL A 111 3.84 -4.20 -25.93
C VAL A 111 4.83 -5.31 -25.58
N ASN A 112 4.69 -5.87 -24.38
CA ASN A 112 5.50 -6.98 -23.89
C ASN A 112 4.60 -8.19 -23.65
N PRO A 113 4.35 -9.03 -24.67
CA PRO A 113 3.54 -10.24 -24.52
C PRO A 113 4.32 -11.32 -23.77
N VAL A 114 3.58 -12.16 -23.03
CA VAL A 114 4.13 -13.37 -22.38
C VAL A 114 4.42 -14.41 -23.45
N LYS A 115 5.62 -14.99 -23.41
CA LYS A 115 6.12 -15.99 -24.39
C LYS A 115 6.38 -17.37 -23.77
N GLU A 116 5.82 -17.63 -22.60
CA GLU A 116 6.08 -18.85 -21.84
C GLU A 116 5.20 -20.01 -22.32
N ASP A 117 5.78 -21.19 -22.49
CA ASP A 117 5.06 -22.38 -22.98
C ASP A 117 4.47 -23.26 -21.87
N ASN A 118 4.76 -22.93 -20.61
CA ASN A 118 4.26 -23.65 -19.44
C ASN A 118 3.29 -22.76 -18.65
N GLU A 119 2.14 -23.32 -18.26
CA GLU A 119 1.11 -22.66 -17.46
C GLU A 119 1.68 -21.96 -16.22
N TRP A 120 2.56 -22.64 -15.48
CA TRP A 120 3.14 -22.10 -14.26
C TRP A 120 4.07 -20.93 -14.56
N LYS A 121 4.94 -21.08 -15.57
CA LYS A 121 5.85 -20.00 -16.00
C LYS A 121 5.08 -18.80 -16.54
N TRP A 122 4.01 -19.04 -17.30
CA TRP A 122 3.10 -17.99 -17.77
C TRP A 122 2.51 -17.21 -16.59
N ALA A 123 1.97 -17.90 -15.59
CA ALA A 123 1.38 -17.26 -14.42
C ALA A 123 2.40 -16.41 -13.65
N GLU A 124 3.64 -16.88 -13.50
CA GLU A 124 4.70 -16.13 -12.82
C GLU A 124 5.18 -14.92 -13.65
N ALA A 125 5.28 -15.06 -14.98
CA ALA A 125 5.58 -13.95 -15.88
C ALA A 125 4.49 -12.86 -15.82
N VAL A 126 3.21 -13.26 -15.85
CA VAL A 126 2.07 -12.35 -15.67
C VAL A 126 2.16 -11.63 -14.32
N LYS A 127 2.39 -12.37 -13.25
CA LYS A 127 2.50 -11.81 -11.89
C LYS A 127 3.62 -10.79 -11.79
N THR A 128 4.79 -11.11 -12.35
CA THR A 128 5.96 -10.24 -12.37
C THR A 128 5.67 -8.94 -13.11
N GLN A 129 5.12 -9.01 -14.33
CA GLN A 129 4.77 -7.83 -15.11
C GLN A 129 3.68 -6.98 -14.45
N VAL A 130 2.65 -7.60 -13.85
CA VAL A 130 1.64 -6.88 -13.08
C VAL A 130 2.26 -6.16 -11.88
N ARG A 131 3.19 -6.81 -11.14
CA ARG A 131 3.88 -6.23 -9.99
C ARG A 131 4.78 -5.05 -10.37
N LEU A 132 5.49 -5.15 -11.49
CA LEU A 132 6.32 -4.05 -12.03
C LEU A 132 5.44 -2.85 -12.37
N SER A 133 4.38 -3.05 -13.15
CA SER A 133 3.44 -1.99 -13.53
C SER A 133 2.73 -1.34 -12.34
N GLU A 134 2.35 -2.12 -11.31
CA GLU A 134 1.84 -1.58 -10.05
C GLU A 134 2.87 -0.71 -9.35
N THR A 135 4.13 -1.15 -9.31
CA THR A 135 5.22 -0.42 -8.68
C THR A 135 5.49 0.91 -9.40
N ASP A 136 5.47 0.94 -10.72
CA ASP A 136 5.61 2.17 -11.51
C ASP A 136 4.44 3.13 -11.30
N THR A 137 3.22 2.60 -11.26
CA THR A 137 2.02 3.41 -11.03
C THR A 137 2.03 4.00 -9.62
N TRP A 138 2.46 3.21 -8.63
CA TRP A 138 2.64 3.65 -7.26
C TRP A 138 3.68 4.75 -7.15
N TRP A 139 4.86 4.57 -7.76
CA TRP A 139 5.91 5.60 -7.80
C TRP A 139 5.42 6.92 -8.39
N ARG A 140 4.72 6.87 -9.54
CA ARG A 140 4.12 8.04 -10.17
C ARG A 140 3.09 8.74 -9.28
N ASN A 141 2.28 7.98 -8.54
CA ASN A 141 1.31 8.55 -7.61
C ASN A 141 1.99 9.14 -6.36
N MET A 142 3.07 8.54 -5.88
CA MET A 142 3.87 9.07 -4.77
C MET A 142 4.59 10.37 -5.14
N GLN A 143 5.08 10.50 -6.37
CA GLN A 143 5.75 11.73 -6.84
C GLN A 143 4.84 12.96 -6.81
N LYS A 144 3.53 12.78 -7.00
CA LYS A 144 2.54 13.88 -6.99
C LYS A 144 2.32 14.50 -5.60
N LYS A 145 2.76 13.85 -4.52
CA LYS A 145 2.47 14.28 -3.15
C LYS A 145 3.72 14.80 -2.45
N ALA A 146 3.84 16.13 -2.33
CA ALA A 146 4.99 16.78 -1.71
C ALA A 146 5.19 16.41 -0.22
N THR A 147 4.11 16.13 0.50
CA THR A 147 4.12 15.84 1.94
C THR A 147 4.81 14.52 2.31
N ARG A 148 5.21 13.71 1.32
CA ARG A 148 5.75 12.35 1.50
C ARG A 148 7.18 12.18 1.05
N ARG A 149 7.93 13.28 1.01
CA ARG A 149 9.33 13.27 0.57
C ARG A 149 10.15 12.17 1.29
N ILE A 150 10.00 12.06 2.60
CA ILE A 150 10.78 11.14 3.44
C ILE A 150 10.39 9.67 3.17
N TYR A 151 9.09 9.36 3.15
CA TYR A 151 8.61 8.03 2.78
C TYR A 151 9.08 7.63 1.38
N ARG A 152 9.00 8.54 0.41
CA ARG A 152 9.39 8.31 -0.98
C ARG A 152 10.90 8.09 -1.16
N GLU A 153 11.72 8.88 -0.47
CA GLU A 153 13.18 8.77 -0.57
C GLU A 153 13.72 7.47 0.03
N ARG A 154 12.98 6.87 0.95
CA ARG A 154 13.47 5.75 1.76
C ARG A 154 12.75 4.42 1.52
N LYS A 155 11.45 4.44 1.20
CA LYS A 155 10.71 3.23 0.84
C LYS A 155 10.83 2.99 -0.67
N GLN A 156 11.69 2.06 -1.06
CA GLN A 156 11.86 1.70 -2.48
C GLN A 156 10.97 0.52 -2.89
N GLU A 157 10.75 -0.44 -1.99
CA GLU A 157 10.02 -1.68 -2.27
C GLU A 157 8.74 -1.86 -1.45
N ALA A 158 7.83 -2.70 -1.97
CA ALA A 158 6.67 -3.18 -1.23
C ALA A 158 7.15 -4.38 -0.41
N PHE A 159 7.24 -4.22 0.91
CA PHE A 159 7.49 -5.33 1.80
C PHE A 159 6.70 -5.14 3.09
N LEU A 160 6.32 -6.27 3.69
CA LEU A 160 5.60 -6.30 4.95
C LEU A 160 6.57 -5.87 6.04
N GLU A 161 6.29 -4.74 6.68
CA GLU A 161 7.12 -4.24 7.77
C GLU A 161 6.82 -5.03 9.06
N PRO A 162 7.80 -5.74 9.64
CA PRO A 162 7.61 -6.50 10.87
C PRO A 162 7.48 -5.59 12.11
N LEU A 163 7.66 -4.28 11.93
CA LEU A 163 7.67 -3.28 13.00
C LEU A 163 6.27 -2.94 13.52
N PHE A 164 5.21 -3.26 12.77
CA PHE A 164 3.84 -2.90 13.14
C PHE A 164 3.15 -4.05 13.88
N ASP A 165 2.86 -3.82 15.16
CA ASP A 165 2.24 -4.78 16.10
C ASP A 165 0.78 -4.42 16.45
N ASN A 166 0.16 -3.54 15.67
CA ASN A 166 -1.18 -2.98 15.87
C ASN A 166 -1.38 -2.21 17.20
N SER A 167 -0.30 -1.93 17.95
CA SER A 167 -0.37 -1.02 19.09
C SER A 167 -0.61 0.41 18.63
N VAL A 168 -1.08 1.25 19.55
CA VAL A 168 -1.19 2.70 19.33
C VAL A 168 0.16 3.29 18.92
N ALA A 169 1.25 2.87 19.56
CA ALA A 169 2.60 3.34 19.24
C ALA A 169 3.02 2.98 17.80
N SER A 170 2.75 1.75 17.35
CA SER A 170 3.01 1.33 15.97
C SER A 170 2.16 2.09 14.95
N SER A 171 0.90 2.35 15.29
CA SER A 171 -0.01 3.14 14.45
C SER A 171 0.51 4.57 14.25
N LEU A 172 0.97 5.20 15.35
CA LEU A 172 1.55 6.54 15.32
C LEU A 172 2.89 6.57 14.58
N LEU A 173 3.71 5.53 14.73
CA LEU A 173 4.97 5.39 13.99
C LEU A 173 4.71 5.34 12.48
N PHE A 174 3.72 4.56 12.06
CA PHE A 174 3.29 4.49 10.67
C PHE A 174 2.78 5.85 10.16
N GLU A 175 1.90 6.52 10.92
CA GLU A 175 1.42 7.87 10.60
C GLU A 175 2.58 8.87 10.48
N ALA A 176 3.59 8.79 11.36
CA ALA A 176 4.78 9.63 11.30
C ALA A 176 5.62 9.35 10.05
N GLY A 177 5.79 8.08 9.68
CA GLY A 177 6.48 7.64 8.47
C GLY A 177 5.85 8.15 7.17
N ASP A 178 4.52 8.10 7.05
CA ASP A 178 3.78 8.63 5.89
C ASP A 178 3.66 10.17 5.89
N GLY A 179 4.10 10.85 6.96
CA GLY A 179 3.94 12.29 7.12
C GLY A 179 2.50 12.73 7.42
N ALA A 180 1.71 11.80 7.98
CA ALA A 180 0.30 11.96 8.31
C ALA A 180 0.03 12.03 9.84
N LEU A 181 1.08 12.03 10.67
CA LEU A 181 0.91 12.13 12.13
C LEU A 181 0.07 13.36 12.50
N ARG A 182 -0.94 13.15 13.36
CA ARG A 182 -1.97 14.10 13.82
C ARG A 182 -1.46 15.22 14.73
N THR A 183 -0.34 15.80 14.33
CA THR A 183 0.24 17.00 14.91
C THR A 183 -0.64 18.23 14.64
N LEU A 184 -0.44 19.31 15.41
CA LEU A 184 -1.06 20.60 15.09
C LEU A 184 -0.67 21.08 13.68
N ALA A 185 0.60 20.94 13.30
CA ALA A 185 1.08 21.31 11.98
C ALA A 185 0.36 20.57 10.84
N TYR A 186 0.03 19.29 11.06
CA TYR A 186 -0.76 18.51 10.13
C TYR A 186 -2.23 18.95 10.12
N SER A 187 -2.82 19.17 11.30
CA SER A 187 -4.24 19.53 11.46
C SER A 187 -4.60 20.88 10.84
N GLN A 188 -3.67 21.84 10.84
CA GLN A 188 -3.83 23.15 10.19
C GLN A 188 -4.09 23.07 8.68
N ARG A 189 -3.79 21.95 8.03
CA ARG A 189 -4.10 21.76 6.60
C ARG A 189 -5.60 21.58 6.34
N PHE A 190 -6.38 21.28 7.38
CA PHE A 190 -7.78 20.89 7.26
C PHE A 190 -8.72 21.76 8.08
N TYR A 191 -8.21 22.46 9.09
CA TYR A 191 -9.02 23.23 10.03
C TYR A 191 -8.43 24.62 10.24
N ASP A 192 -9.18 25.64 9.85
CA ASP A 192 -8.82 27.06 10.02
C ASP A 192 -8.89 27.51 11.50
N SER A 193 -9.61 26.76 12.34
CA SER A 193 -9.79 27.03 13.77
C SER A 193 -8.60 26.62 14.65
N VAL A 194 -7.57 25.98 14.07
CA VAL A 194 -6.34 25.64 14.81
C VAL A 194 -5.49 26.90 14.90
N ASP A 195 -5.88 27.75 15.85
CA ASP A 195 -5.28 29.05 16.08
C ASP A 195 -3.81 28.93 16.48
N ARG A 196 -3.06 30.02 16.29
CA ARG A 196 -1.59 30.12 16.18
C ARG A 196 -0.73 29.57 17.34
N ALA A 197 -1.32 28.95 18.36
CA ALA A 197 -0.60 28.25 19.42
C ALA A 197 -0.14 26.86 18.96
N MET A 198 0.95 26.84 18.20
CA MET A 198 1.58 25.64 17.64
C MET A 198 2.26 24.72 18.67
N TYR A 199 2.01 24.92 19.97
CA TYR A 199 2.85 24.42 21.05
C TYR A 199 2.04 23.60 22.06
N ARG A 200 1.95 22.27 21.89
CA ARG A 200 1.32 21.41 22.91
C ARG A 200 2.29 20.87 23.96
N MET A 201 3.52 20.58 23.53
CA MET A 201 4.48 19.82 24.33
C MET A 201 5.43 20.74 25.08
N CYS A 202 6.53 21.13 24.46
CA CYS A 202 7.59 21.93 25.10
C CYS A 202 7.26 23.41 25.25
N GLY A 203 6.11 23.89 24.77
CA GLY A 203 5.77 25.32 24.76
C GLY A 203 6.64 26.20 23.85
N ALA A 204 7.76 25.69 23.33
CA ALA A 204 8.80 26.49 22.68
C ALA A 204 8.90 26.31 21.16
N VAL A 205 8.59 25.10 20.65
CA VAL A 205 8.72 24.76 19.22
C VAL A 205 7.40 24.23 18.66
N LYS A 206 7.10 24.60 17.40
CA LYS A 206 5.95 24.10 16.66
C LYS A 206 5.90 22.57 16.70
N GLU A 207 4.73 22.03 17.03
CA GLU A 207 4.43 20.60 17.01
C GLU A 207 4.47 20.07 15.58
N THR A 208 5.67 19.68 15.17
CA THR A 208 5.97 18.97 13.92
C THR A 208 6.37 17.53 14.22
N ILE A 209 6.29 16.67 13.22
CA ILE A 209 6.68 15.26 13.35
C ILE A 209 8.16 15.15 13.74
N GLU A 210 9.03 15.93 13.10
CA GLU A 210 10.47 15.97 13.41
C GLU A 210 10.73 16.43 14.85
N HIS A 211 10.03 17.48 15.31
CA HIS A 211 10.15 17.91 16.70
C HIS A 211 9.73 16.82 17.67
N LEU A 212 8.57 16.19 17.45
CA LEU A 212 8.04 15.16 18.35
C LEU A 212 8.88 13.90 18.40
N VAL A 213 9.55 13.53 17.29
CA VAL A 213 10.34 12.29 17.20
C VAL A 213 11.77 12.49 17.71
N VAL A 214 12.42 13.61 17.38
CA VAL A 214 13.87 13.79 17.68
C VAL A 214 14.13 14.91 18.69
N ASN A 215 13.40 16.03 18.64
CA ASN A 215 13.83 17.27 19.31
C ASN A 215 13.05 17.63 20.59
N CYS A 216 12.02 16.87 20.99
CA CYS A 216 11.13 17.26 22.08
C CYS A 216 11.65 16.84 23.47
N ARG A 217 12.19 17.81 24.22
CA ARG A 217 12.75 17.62 25.58
C ARG A 217 11.77 17.09 26.63
N ASP A 218 10.48 17.34 26.46
CA ASP A 218 9.43 16.94 27.44
C ASP A 218 8.92 15.51 27.21
N LEU A 219 9.30 14.92 26.08
CA LEU A 219 8.92 13.58 25.68
C LEU A 219 10.06 12.57 25.86
N THR A 220 11.30 13.03 26.06
CA THR A 220 12.52 12.24 25.92
C THR A 220 12.56 10.98 26.80
N THR A 221 12.18 9.85 26.18
CA THR A 221 12.84 8.56 26.33
C THR A 221 13.85 8.49 25.18
N VAL A 222 15.08 8.94 25.43
CA VAL A 222 16.11 9.28 24.42
C VAL A 222 16.29 8.15 23.40
N PRO A 223 15.94 8.33 22.11
CA PRO A 223 16.66 7.65 21.04
C PRO A 223 18.07 8.26 21.04
N THR A 224 19.09 7.41 21.15
CA THR A 224 20.51 7.74 21.39
C THR A 224 20.97 9.05 20.72
N ASP A 225 21.78 9.85 21.42
CA ASP A 225 22.37 11.08 20.85
C ASP A 225 22.99 10.79 19.48
N GLY A 226 22.53 11.52 18.45
CA GLY A 226 22.95 11.32 17.05
C GLY A 226 21.98 10.54 16.15
N THR A 227 20.83 10.07 16.66
CA THR A 227 19.78 9.46 15.83
C THR A 227 19.12 10.48 14.88
N THR A 228 19.20 10.21 13.58
CA THR A 228 18.55 11.06 12.57
C THR A 228 17.05 10.76 12.49
N PHE A 229 16.24 11.73 12.07
CA PHE A 229 14.78 11.56 11.92
C PHE A 229 14.38 10.32 11.08
N PRO A 230 15.03 10.02 9.94
CA PRO A 230 14.74 8.79 9.19
C PRO A 230 15.07 7.52 9.99
N GLN A 231 16.18 7.48 10.73
CA GLN A 231 16.56 6.32 11.55
C GLN A 231 15.55 6.07 12.68
N ALA A 232 15.05 7.13 13.32
CA ALA A 232 14.00 7.04 14.34
C ALA A 232 12.69 6.44 13.78
N LEU A 233 12.42 6.69 12.50
CA LEU A 233 11.28 6.12 11.77
C LEU A 233 11.57 4.75 11.12
N SER A 234 12.69 4.09 11.45
CA SER A 234 13.14 2.80 10.88
C SER A 234 13.63 2.81 9.43
N PHE A 235 13.81 4.00 8.84
CA PHE A 235 14.39 4.17 7.51
C PHE A 235 15.94 4.25 7.59
N SER A 236 16.61 3.15 7.96
CA SER A 236 18.08 3.05 7.94
C SER A 236 18.60 2.32 6.69
N SER A 237 19.80 2.70 6.23
CA SER A 237 20.46 2.18 5.03
C SER A 237 21.50 1.08 5.30
N SER A 238 21.66 0.59 6.54
CA SER A 238 22.65 -0.44 6.89
C SER A 238 22.34 -1.14 8.23
N ASP A 239 23.00 -2.28 8.43
CA ASP A 239 22.83 -3.41 9.39
C ASP A 239 22.74 -3.13 10.91
N VAL A 240 22.32 -1.94 11.34
CA VAL A 240 22.03 -1.70 12.76
C VAL A 240 20.69 -2.35 13.11
N PRO A 241 20.57 -3.14 14.18
CA PRO A 241 19.31 -3.74 14.58
C PRO A 241 18.25 -2.65 14.76
N LYS A 242 17.23 -2.69 13.90
CA LYS A 242 16.12 -1.74 13.82
C LYS A 242 15.31 -1.60 15.12
N GLY A 243 15.58 -2.42 16.14
CA GLY A 243 14.74 -2.57 17.33
C GLY A 243 14.78 -1.36 18.26
N ASP A 244 15.95 -0.97 18.73
CA ASP A 244 16.04 -0.11 19.93
C ASP A 244 15.63 1.35 19.67
N GLY A 245 16.10 1.94 18.57
CA GLY A 245 15.72 3.31 18.18
C GLY A 245 14.24 3.44 17.80
N VAL A 246 13.68 2.41 17.17
CA VAL A 246 12.25 2.39 16.80
C VAL A 246 11.37 2.19 18.03
N ASN A 247 11.79 1.34 18.96
CA ASN A 247 11.08 1.14 20.23
C ASN A 247 11.12 2.39 21.12
N ALA A 248 12.25 3.12 21.15
CA ALA A 248 12.33 4.43 21.80
C ALA A 248 11.33 5.42 21.17
N THR A 249 11.30 5.50 19.85
CA THR A 249 10.36 6.36 19.10
C THR A 249 8.90 5.97 19.37
N LYS A 250 8.57 4.68 19.39
CA LYS A 250 7.24 4.16 19.77
C LYS A 250 6.83 4.62 21.17
N LYS A 251 7.72 4.48 22.17
CA LYS A 251 7.46 4.94 23.55
C LYS A 251 7.21 6.45 23.60
N GLN A 252 8.02 7.22 22.89
CA GLN A 252 7.93 8.68 22.80
C GLN A 252 6.59 9.12 22.19
N LEU A 253 6.19 8.53 21.06
CA LEU A 253 4.92 8.80 20.41
C LEU A 253 3.72 8.40 21.29
N ASN A 254 3.81 7.27 22.00
CA ASN A 254 2.75 6.86 22.92
C ASN A 254 2.59 7.86 24.08
N LYS A 255 3.70 8.33 24.66
CA LYS A 255 3.70 9.34 25.73
C LYS A 255 3.13 10.69 25.26
N TRP A 256 3.45 11.09 24.03
CA TRP A 256 2.83 12.26 23.40
C TRP A 256 1.32 12.08 23.26
N TRP A 257 0.90 10.94 22.72
CA TRP A 257 -0.51 10.66 22.45
C TRP A 257 -1.37 10.63 23.72
N THR A 258 -0.85 10.06 24.81
CA THR A 258 -1.56 10.07 26.10
C THR A 258 -1.69 11.48 26.65
N LYS A 259 -0.62 12.29 26.62
CA LYS A 259 -0.63 13.69 27.08
C LYS A 259 -1.60 14.58 26.27
N VAL A 260 -1.71 14.36 24.96
CA VAL A 260 -2.62 15.13 24.10
C VAL A 260 -4.08 14.75 24.35
N ARG A 261 -4.38 13.49 24.66
CA ARG A 261 -5.75 13.02 24.92
C ARG A 261 -6.24 13.24 26.35
N SER A 262 -5.34 13.47 27.29
CA SER A 262 -5.68 13.78 28.69
C SER A 262 -5.98 15.26 28.94
N ARG A 263 -5.82 16.11 27.91
CA ARG A 263 -6.17 17.53 27.92
C ARG A 263 -7.46 17.72 27.14
#